data_AF-A0A959SV59-F1
#
_entry.id   AF-A0A959SV59-F1
#
_cell.length_a   1.000
_cell.length_b   1.000
_cell.length_c   1.000
_cell.angle_alpha   90.00
_cell.angle_beta   90.00
_cell.angle_gamma   90.00
#
_symmetry.space_group_name_H-M   'P 1'
#
loop_
_entity.id
_entity.type
_entity.pdbx_description
1 polymer ?
#
loop_
_entity_poly.entity_id
_entity_poly.type
_entity_poly.pdbx_seq_one_letter_code
_entity_poly.pdbx_strand_id
1 'polypeptide(L)'
;NKTCAISCTGHGEPFIRAVTAYDVSCLMEYKGLSLQEAMGMVVYEKLPKIEGEGGMIGVDALGNAAMVFNSEGMYRGVRNEEKMETAIYK
;
A
#
# COMPACT_ATOMS: atom_id res chain seq x y z
N ASN A 1 6.81 -3.99 -15.40
CA ASN A 1 7.05 -4.05 -13.95
C ASN A 1 6.84 -5.49 -13.52
N LYS A 2 7.77 -6.10 -12.76
CA LYS A 2 7.65 -7.51 -12.33
C LYS A 2 6.80 -7.70 -11.06
N THR A 3 6.62 -6.63 -10.28
CA THR A 3 5.95 -6.66 -8.97
C THR A 3 4.75 -5.74 -8.98
N CYS A 4 4.92 -4.46 -8.62
CA CYS A 4 3.84 -3.53 -8.35
C CYS A 4 4.22 -2.07 -8.60
N ALA A 5 3.22 -1.23 -8.91
CA ALA A 5 3.30 0.22 -8.84
C ALA A 5 2.60 0.69 -7.56
N ILE A 6 3.26 1.54 -6.77
CA ILE A 6 2.77 2.00 -5.45
C ILE A 6 2.77 3.52 -5.41
N SER A 7 1.73 4.11 -4.82
CA SER A 7 1.66 5.53 -4.47
C SER A 7 1.27 5.67 -3.00
N CYS A 8 1.99 6.51 -2.28
CA CYS A 8 1.87 6.66 -0.83
C CYS A 8 1.33 8.04 -0.43
N THR A 9 0.69 8.10 0.73
CA THR A 9 0.25 9.33 1.40
C THR A 9 0.37 9.16 2.91
N GLY A 10 0.67 10.24 3.64
CA GLY A 10 0.84 10.20 5.10
C GLY A 10 1.95 11.12 5.59
N HIS A 11 2.46 10.85 6.79
CA HIS A 11 3.66 11.49 7.32
C HIS A 11 4.87 11.11 6.47
N GLY A 12 5.42 12.07 5.72
CA GLY A 12 6.43 11.79 4.69
C GLY A 12 7.72 11.18 5.24
N GLU A 13 8.19 11.65 6.39
CA GLU A 13 9.47 11.27 6.98
C GLU A 13 9.51 9.78 7.36
N PRO A 14 8.50 9.20 8.05
CA PRO A 14 8.41 7.75 8.24
C PRO A 14 8.42 6.94 6.93
N PHE A 15 7.70 7.39 5.90
CA PHE A 15 7.61 6.68 4.62
C PHE A 15 8.96 6.66 3.88
N ILE A 16 9.72 7.76 3.93
CA ILE A 16 11.08 7.85 3.38
C ILE A 16 12.02 6.93 4.17
N ARG A 17 12.00 7.00 5.50
CA ARG A 17 12.88 6.19 6.37
C ARG A 17 12.66 4.69 6.20
N ALA A 18 11.43 4.26 5.97
CA ALA A 18 11.08 2.86 5.74
C ALA A 18 11.14 2.43 4.27
N VAL A 19 11.38 3.36 3.35
CA VAL A 19 11.40 3.12 1.88
C VAL A 19 10.15 2.35 1.43
N THR A 20 8.98 2.73 1.95
CA THR A 20 7.78 1.89 2.00
C THR A 20 7.34 1.32 0.65
N ALA A 21 7.30 2.14 -0.41
CA ALA A 21 6.91 1.70 -1.74
C ALA A 21 7.84 0.60 -2.30
N TYR A 22 9.15 0.74 -2.07
CA TYR A 22 10.13 -0.25 -2.50
C TYR A 22 10.09 -1.51 -1.63
N ASP A 23 9.88 -1.34 -0.33
CA ASP A 23 9.75 -2.45 0.62
C ASP A 23 8.56 -3.36 0.26
N VAL A 24 7.43 -2.80 -0.22
CA VAL A 24 6.33 -3.59 -0.80
C VAL A 24 6.80 -4.44 -1.99
N SER A 25 7.53 -3.84 -2.93
CA SER A 25 8.08 -4.58 -4.08
C SER A 25 9.03 -5.70 -3.64
N CYS A 26 9.91 -5.44 -2.68
CA CYS A 26 10.84 -6.44 -2.13
C CYS A 26 10.11 -7.60 -1.44
N LEU A 27 9.05 -7.30 -0.67
CA LEU A 27 8.23 -8.32 -0.02
C LEU A 27 7.53 -9.22 -1.05
N MET A 28 7.02 -8.63 -2.14
CA MET A 28 6.44 -9.42 -3.23
C MET A 28 7.51 -10.26 -3.93
N GLU A 29 8.64 -9.67 -4.31
CA GLU A 29 9.67 -10.37 -5.10
C GLU A 29 10.42 -11.44 -4.30
N TYR A 30 10.79 -11.16 -3.06
CA TYR A 30 11.69 -12.02 -2.29
C TYR A 30 10.97 -12.90 -1.28
N LYS A 31 9.77 -12.52 -0.82
CA LYS A 31 8.95 -13.38 0.05
C LYS A 31 7.74 -14.00 -0.66
N GLY A 32 7.49 -13.65 -1.92
CA GLY A 32 6.35 -14.19 -2.66
C GLY A 32 4.99 -13.76 -2.11
N LEU A 33 4.94 -12.67 -1.33
CA LEU A 33 3.68 -12.15 -0.80
C LEU A 33 2.82 -11.55 -1.91
N SER A 34 1.51 -11.66 -1.78
CA SER A 34 0.59 -10.89 -2.62
C SER A 34 0.71 -9.38 -2.35
N LEU A 35 0.21 -8.57 -3.28
CA LEU A 35 0.17 -7.11 -3.12
C LEU A 35 -0.51 -6.69 -1.80
N GLN A 36 -1.66 -7.30 -1.49
CA GLN A 36 -2.45 -6.99 -0.30
C GLN A 36 -1.69 -7.34 1.00
N GLU A 37 -1.03 -8.50 1.03
CA GLU A 37 -0.23 -8.94 2.18
C GLU A 37 1.01 -8.06 2.37
N ALA A 38 1.72 -7.75 1.29
CA ALA A 38 2.92 -6.91 1.33
C ALA A 38 2.59 -5.49 1.81
N MET A 39 1.55 -4.86 1.24
CA MET A 39 1.10 -3.54 1.69
C MET A 39 0.58 -3.57 3.13
N GLY A 40 -0.13 -4.62 3.53
CA GLY A 40 -0.59 -4.82 4.90
C GLY A 40 0.56 -4.88 5.91
N MET A 41 1.61 -5.65 5.61
CA MET A 41 2.80 -5.72 6.46
C MET A 41 3.48 -4.36 6.62
N VAL A 42 3.60 -3.58 5.54
CA VAL A 42 4.23 -2.26 5.61
C VAL A 42 3.36 -1.28 6.42
N VAL A 43 2.06 -1.20 6.12
CA VAL A 43 1.16 -0.18 6.69
C VAL A 43 0.74 -0.50 8.13
N TYR A 44 0.46 -1.76 8.45
CA TYR A 44 -0.07 -2.15 9.75
C TYR A 44 0.99 -2.59 10.74
N GLU A 45 2.16 -3.04 10.28
CA GLU A 45 3.20 -3.53 11.18
C GLU A 45 4.46 -2.68 11.19
N LYS A 46 5.00 -2.28 10.03
CA LYS A 46 6.29 -1.56 9.97
C LYS A 46 6.14 -0.08 10.25
N LEU A 47 5.21 0.61 9.59
CA LEU A 47 5.01 2.05 9.76
C LEU A 47 4.67 2.46 11.20
N PRO A 48 3.77 1.78 11.94
CA PRO A 48 3.45 2.17 13.31
C PRO A 48 4.65 2.10 14.27
N LYS A 49 5.62 1.21 14.02
CA LYS A 49 6.84 1.09 14.85
C LYS A 49 7.76 2.31 14.76
N ILE A 50 7.57 3.16 13.76
CA ILE A 50 8.30 4.42 13.57
C ILE A 50 7.36 5.62 13.59
N GLU A 51 6.20 5.49 14.26
CA GLU A 51 5.18 6.53 14.42
C GLU A 51 4.65 7.05 13.07
N GLY A 52 4.67 6.18 12.05
CA GLY A 52 4.16 6.46 10.73
C GLY A 52 2.65 6.25 10.63
N GLU A 53 1.94 7.30 10.23
CA GLU A 53 0.52 7.27 9.89
C GLU A 53 0.33 7.62 8.41
N GLY A 54 -0.58 6.91 7.76
CA GLY A 54 -0.95 7.13 6.37
C GLY A 54 -1.45 5.87 5.68
N GLY A 55 -1.25 5.83 4.37
CA GLY A 55 -1.64 4.70 3.55
C GLY A 55 -0.97 4.70 2.20
N MET A 56 -1.36 3.72 1.39
CA MET A 56 -0.88 3.57 0.04
C MET A 56 -1.91 2.87 -0.83
N ILE A 57 -1.88 3.20 -2.11
CA ILE A 57 -2.59 2.49 -3.17
C ILE A 57 -1.55 1.78 -4.04
N GLY A 58 -1.94 0.62 -4.56
CA GLY A 58 -1.06 -0.19 -5.39
C GLY A 58 -1.80 -0.99 -6.44
N VAL A 59 -1.11 -1.27 -7.54
CA VAL A 59 -1.51 -2.25 -8.54
C VAL A 59 -0.34 -3.17 -8.86
N ASP A 60 -0.59 -4.48 -8.98
CA ASP A 60 0.43 -5.46 -9.37
C ASP A 60 0.41 -5.79 -10.86
N ALA A 61 1.39 -6.58 -11.30
CA ALA A 61 1.53 -6.99 -12.70
C ALA A 61 0.38 -7.89 -13.21
N LEU A 62 -0.44 -8.45 -12.31
CA LEU A 62 -1.61 -9.26 -12.63
C LEU A 62 -2.90 -8.43 -12.66
N GLY A 63 -2.81 -7.12 -12.39
CA GLY A 63 -3.97 -6.23 -12.34
C GLY A 63 -4.72 -6.24 -11.01
N ASN A 64 -4.20 -6.92 -9.98
CA ASN A 64 -4.78 -6.81 -8.64
C ASN A 64 -4.53 -5.41 -8.11
N ALA A 65 -5.53 -4.83 -7.45
CA ALA A 65 -5.45 -3.53 -6.82
C ALA A 65 -5.66 -3.64 -5.32
N ALA A 66 -4.90 -2.87 -4.55
CA ALA A 66 -5.02 -2.78 -3.10
C ALA A 66 -4.99 -1.32 -2.66
N MET A 67 -5.75 -1.00 -1.61
CA MET A 67 -5.79 0.32 -0.99
C MET A 67 -5.77 0.15 0.53
N VAL A 68 -4.63 0.42 1.16
CA VAL A 68 -4.35 0.05 2.56
C VAL A 68 -3.95 1.30 3.34
N PHE A 69 -4.52 1.54 4.51
CA PHE A 69 -4.26 2.73 5.32
C PHE A 69 -4.49 2.47 6.80
N ASN A 70 -3.68 3.08 7.66
CA ASN A 70 -3.79 2.97 9.12
C ASN A 70 -4.43 4.21 9.79
N SER A 71 -4.59 5.32 9.06
CA SER A 71 -5.31 6.53 9.49
C SER A 71 -6.81 6.32 9.71
N GLU A 72 -7.50 7.33 10.23
CA GLU A 72 -8.98 7.34 10.37
C GLU A 72 -9.70 7.21 9.02
N GLY A 73 -9.12 7.78 7.97
CA GLY A 73 -9.65 7.73 6.61
C GLY A 73 -8.57 7.95 5.56
N MET A 74 -8.87 7.51 4.34
CA MET A 74 -8.08 7.77 3.13
C MET A 74 -9.05 7.88 1.95
N TYR A 75 -9.18 9.10 1.41
CA TYR A 75 -9.90 9.33 0.16
C TYR A 75 -9.27 8.49 -0.95
N ARG A 76 -10.05 7.54 -1.49
CA ARG A 76 -9.52 6.54 -2.42
C ARG A 76 -10.58 6.07 -3.38
N GLY A 77 -10.13 5.58 -4.53
CA GLY A 77 -10.98 4.89 -5.48
C GLY A 77 -10.17 3.91 -6.31
N VAL A 78 -10.87 2.91 -6.83
CA VAL A 78 -10.31 1.87 -7.70
C VAL A 78 -11.26 1.62 -8.86
N ARG A 79 -10.69 1.38 -10.04
CA ARG A 79 -11.44 0.97 -11.22
C ARG A 79 -10.70 -0.12 -12.00
N ASN A 80 -11.40 -1.19 -12.32
CA ASN A 80 -11.03 -2.17 -13.34
C ASN A 80 -12.30 -2.55 -14.15
N GLU A 81 -12.25 -3.64 -14.92
CA GLU A 81 -13.39 -4.09 -15.73
C GLU A 81 -14.59 -4.52 -14.89
N GLU A 82 -14.36 -5.04 -13.68
CA GLU A 82 -15.38 -5.64 -12.81
C GLU A 82 -15.82 -4.73 -11.65
N LYS A 83 -14.96 -3.78 -11.26
CA LYS A 83 -15.07 -3.01 -10.03
C LYS A 83 -14.87 -1.54 -10.30
N MET A 84 -15.78 -0.72 -9.77
CA MET A 84 -15.63 0.73 -9.64
C MET A 84 -16.09 1.11 -8.24
N GLU A 85 -15.17 1.56 -7.39
CA GLU A 85 -15.44 1.87 -5.99
C GLU A 85 -14.74 3.17 -5.59
N THR A 86 -15.40 3.93 -4.72
CA THR A 86 -14.82 5.07 -4.00
C THR A 86 -15.15 4.95 -2.53
N ALA A 87 -14.20 5.29 -1.65
CA ALA A 87 -14.37 5.23 -0.21
C ALA A 87 -13.55 6.33 0.49
N ILE A 88 -13.92 6.64 1.73
CA ILE A 88 -13.22 7.63 2.56
C ILE A 88 -12.78 6.95 3.87
N TYR A 89 -13.75 6.45 4.64
CA TYR A 89 -13.48 5.79 5.92
C TYR A 89 -13.25 4.28 5.75
N LYS A 90 -13.01 3.60 6.87
CA LYS A 90 -12.90 2.12 6.95
C LYS A 90 -14.26 1.47 6.81
#